data_AF-A0A1F6NIS7-F1
#
_entry.id   AF-A0A1F6NIS7-F1
#
_cell.length_a   1.000
_cell.length_b   1.000
_cell.length_c   1.000
_cell.angle_alpha   90.00
_cell.angle_beta   90.00
_cell.angle_gamma   90.00
#
_symmetry.space_group_name_H-M   'P 1'
#
loop_
_entity.id
_entity.type
_entity.pdbx_description
1 polymer ?
#
loop_
_entity_poly.entity_id
_entity_poly.type
_entity_poly.pdbx_seq_one_letter_code
_entity_poly.pdbx_strand_id
1 'polypeptide(L)'
;MVKKYELLFILPGTLAENEISPVVKKVEEVIEKGGGKELSVKDLGKSRIAYPVKHIRYGYFQLCNFEAETKDIGAIRNNLGLMNELLRMVVRIAGKEESIPDKISAISDVTVRDAVKERENEPVRAVREEQPKPSEDVEASHQIDAKKPAKAKSREKTETKAENIKMEDIDKKLDELLESNIADV
;
A
#
# COMPACT_ATOMS: atom_id res chain seq x y z
N MET A 1 11.79 2.67 36.27
CA MET A 1 10.58 1.81 36.43
C MET A 1 10.15 1.33 35.06
N VAL A 2 9.97 0.01 34.95
CA VAL A 2 9.49 -0.67 33.74
C VAL A 2 7.98 -0.46 33.62
N LYS A 3 7.53 -0.15 32.41
CA LYS A 3 6.10 0.01 32.08
C LYS A 3 5.80 -0.71 30.77
N LYS A 4 4.55 -1.13 30.63
CA LYS A 4 4.00 -1.63 29.37
C LYS A 4 3.64 -0.46 28.47
N TYR A 5 4.03 -0.54 27.21
CA TYR A 5 3.72 0.43 26.18
C TYR A 5 3.01 -0.26 25.02
N GLU A 6 2.19 0.52 24.34
CA GLU A 6 1.56 0.15 23.08
C GLU A 6 2.07 1.10 22.00
N LEU A 7 2.57 0.54 20.91
CA LEU A 7 2.98 1.25 19.72
C LEU A 7 2.05 0.87 18.59
N LEU A 8 1.22 1.83 18.16
CA LEU A 8 0.48 1.74 16.92
C LEU A 8 1.30 2.41 15.82
N PHE A 9 1.66 1.68 14.78
CA PHE A 9 2.34 2.22 13.62
C PHE A 9 1.61 1.87 12.33
N ILE A 10 1.74 2.77 11.35
CA ILE A 10 1.05 2.67 10.07
C ILE A 10 2.10 2.60 8.96
N LEU A 11 2.06 1.53 8.18
CA LEU A 11 2.87 1.37 6.98
C LEU A 11 2.12 1.90 5.74
N PRO A 12 2.83 2.43 4.74
CA PRO A 12 2.24 2.83 3.46
C PRO A 12 1.45 1.69 2.82
N GLY A 13 0.20 1.95 2.43
CA GLY A 13 -0.62 0.98 1.69
C GLY A 13 -0.17 0.75 0.25
N THR A 14 0.92 1.40 -0.17
CA THR A 14 1.61 1.22 -1.45
C THR A 14 2.62 0.07 -1.43
N LEU A 15 3.05 -0.37 -0.24
CA LEU A 15 3.95 -1.51 -0.10
C LEU A 15 3.25 -2.81 -0.51
N ALA A 16 4.03 -3.72 -1.09
CA ALA A 16 3.57 -5.08 -1.35
C ALA A 16 3.52 -5.88 -0.04
N GLU A 17 2.67 -6.90 0.03
CA GLU A 17 2.51 -7.72 1.25
C GLU A 17 3.83 -8.41 1.66
N ASN A 18 4.67 -8.77 0.69
CA ASN A 18 5.99 -9.37 0.94
C ASN A 18 6.98 -8.40 1.61
N GLU A 19 6.77 -7.09 1.48
CA GLU A 19 7.65 -6.05 2.05
C GLU A 19 7.22 -5.64 3.47
N ILE A 20 6.01 -6.01 3.89
CA ILE A 20 5.49 -5.65 5.22
C ILE A 20 6.28 -6.37 6.32
N SER A 21 6.39 -7.69 6.22
CA SER A 21 7.09 -8.53 7.20
C SER A 21 8.53 -8.08 7.50
N PRO A 22 9.40 -7.79 6.52
CA PRO A 22 10.74 -7.30 6.81
C PRO A 22 10.75 -5.92 7.46
N VAL A 23 9.83 -5.02 7.12
CA VAL A 23 9.74 -3.70 7.78
C VAL A 23 9.28 -3.84 9.23
N VAL A 24 8.32 -4.73 9.50
CA VAL A 24 7.88 -5.05 10.88
C VAL A 24 9.05 -5.58 11.71
N LYS A 25 9.86 -6.51 11.16
CA LYS A 25 11.06 -7.02 11.84
C LYS A 25 12.09 -5.92 12.14
N LYS A 26 12.30 -4.97 11.21
CA LYS A 26 13.18 -3.82 11.49
C LYS A 26 12.66 -2.98 12.66
N VAL A 27 11.35 -2.78 12.76
CA VAL A 27 10.73 -2.07 13.88
C VAL A 27 10.96 -2.83 15.20
N GLU A 28 10.77 -4.15 15.21
CA GLU A 28 11.06 -5.01 16.35
C GLU A 28 12.53 -4.88 16.79
N GLU A 29 13.48 -4.98 15.86
CA GLU A 29 14.90 -4.82 16.15
C GLU A 29 15.24 -3.46 16.77
N VAL A 30 14.61 -2.38 16.30
CA VAL A 30 14.83 -1.04 16.86
C VAL A 30 14.33 -0.95 18.30
N ILE A 31 13.20 -1.60 18.61
CA ILE A 31 12.64 -1.65 19.95
C ILE A 31 13.54 -2.49 20.87
N GLU A 32 14.00 -3.66 20.41
CA GLU A 32 14.92 -4.53 21.15
C GLU A 32 16.26 -3.85 21.43
N LYS A 33 16.87 -3.21 20.43
CA LYS A 33 18.12 -2.43 20.59
C LYS A 33 17.95 -1.27 21.57
N GLY A 34 16.74 -0.73 21.68
CA GLY A 34 16.39 0.30 22.64
C GLY A 34 16.06 -0.21 24.04
N GLY A 35 16.23 -1.51 24.33
CA GLY A 35 15.95 -2.07 25.65
C GLY A 35 14.50 -2.52 25.88
N GLY A 36 13.69 -2.58 24.81
CA GLY A 36 12.36 -3.16 24.84
C GLY A 36 12.39 -4.69 25.04
N LYS A 37 11.43 -5.21 25.80
CA LYS A 37 11.27 -6.63 26.13
C LYS A 37 9.81 -7.05 25.95
N GLU A 38 9.56 -8.36 25.89
CA GLU A 38 8.21 -8.94 25.75
C GLU A 38 7.43 -8.32 24.57
N LEU A 39 8.03 -8.34 23.38
CA LEU A 39 7.40 -7.81 22.17
C LEU A 39 6.28 -8.74 21.69
N SER A 40 5.11 -8.18 21.43
CA SER A 40 3.99 -8.88 20.79
C SER A 40 3.41 -7.98 19.70
N VAL A 41 3.49 -8.43 18.45
CA VAL A 41 2.97 -7.71 17.29
C VAL A 41 1.67 -8.35 16.81
N LYS A 42 0.65 -7.50 16.57
CA LYS A 42 -0.65 -7.86 16.04
C LYS A 42 -0.91 -7.09 14.75
N ASP A 43 -1.22 -7.84 13.70
CA ASP A 43 -1.66 -7.29 12.42
C ASP A 43 -3.15 -6.94 12.46
N LEU A 44 -3.47 -5.68 12.15
CA LEU A 44 -4.84 -5.17 12.05
C LEU A 44 -5.29 -5.04 10.58
N GLY A 45 -4.41 -5.33 9.62
CA GLY A 45 -4.67 -5.33 8.20
C GLY A 45 -4.64 -3.95 7.55
N LYS A 46 -5.11 -3.92 6.30
CA LYS A 46 -5.16 -2.71 5.48
C LYS A 46 -6.45 -1.94 5.74
N SER A 47 -6.34 -0.70 6.19
CA SER A 47 -7.49 0.18 6.39
C SER A 47 -7.28 1.56 5.75
N ARG A 48 -8.38 2.26 5.51
CA ARG A 48 -8.39 3.59 4.89
C ARG A 48 -8.23 4.67 5.95
N ILE A 49 -7.33 5.62 5.71
CA ILE A 49 -7.11 6.79 6.57
C ILE A 49 -8.09 7.90 6.15
N ALA A 50 -8.60 8.67 7.11
CA ALA A 50 -9.57 9.73 6.87
C ALA A 50 -9.06 10.83 5.90
N TYR A 51 -7.76 11.15 5.98
CA TYR A 51 -7.08 12.08 5.08
C TYR A 51 -5.78 11.49 4.57
N PRO A 52 -5.32 11.90 3.36
CA PRO A 52 -4.07 11.41 2.81
C PRO A 52 -2.88 11.88 3.64
N VAL A 53 -2.01 10.95 4.01
CA VAL A 53 -0.70 11.24 4.61
C VAL A 53 0.35 10.97 3.54
N LYS A 54 1.17 11.96 3.20
CA LYS A 54 2.13 11.86 2.06
C LYS A 54 1.44 11.37 0.77
N HIS A 55 0.24 11.89 0.47
CA HIS A 55 -0.62 11.50 -0.67
C HIS A 55 -1.17 10.05 -0.65
N ILE A 56 -0.99 9.30 0.43
CA ILE A 56 -1.44 7.91 0.56
C ILE A 56 -2.73 7.86 1.39
N ARG A 57 -3.78 7.18 0.89
CA ARG A 57 -5.08 7.04 1.57
C ARG A 57 -5.30 5.71 2.30
N TYR A 58 -4.45 4.72 2.07
CA TYR A 58 -4.54 3.40 2.71
C TYR A 58 -3.27 3.12 3.48
N GLY A 59 -3.38 2.44 4.61
CA GLY A 59 -2.22 2.01 5.38
C GLY A 59 -2.44 0.64 5.99
N TYR A 60 -1.34 -0.09 6.19
CA TYR A 60 -1.36 -1.30 7.00
C TYR A 60 -1.14 -0.92 8.45
N PHE A 61 -2.07 -1.31 9.30
CA PHE A 61 -2.06 -0.98 10.72
C PHE A 61 -1.46 -2.14 11.50
N GLN A 62 -0.43 -1.82 12.28
CA GLN A 62 0.28 -2.79 13.10
C GLN A 62 0.32 -2.28 14.53
N LEU A 63 -0.02 -3.16 15.47
CA LEU A 63 0.04 -2.85 16.90
C LEU A 63 1.13 -3.69 17.55
N CYS A 64 2.07 -3.05 18.21
CA CYS A 64 3.13 -3.69 18.97
C CYS A 64 2.99 -3.36 20.45
N ASN A 65 2.90 -4.39 21.29
CA ASN A 65 2.95 -4.26 22.74
C ASN A 65 4.35 -4.66 23.21
N PHE A 66 4.94 -3.87 24.11
CA PHE A 66 6.27 -4.16 24.66
C PHE A 66 6.45 -3.53 26.04
N GLU A 67 7.38 -4.07 26.81
CA GLU A 67 7.84 -3.52 28.07
C GLU A 67 9.16 -2.76 27.87
N ALA A 68 9.26 -1.57 28.45
CA ALA A 68 10.51 -0.81 28.44
C ALA A 68 10.67 0.03 29.71
N GLU A 69 11.91 0.42 30.02
CA GLU A 69 12.14 1.42 31.04
C GLU A 69 11.74 2.81 30.55
N THR A 70 11.18 3.63 31.44
CA THR A 70 10.74 5.00 31.12
C THR A 70 11.86 5.90 30.58
N LYS A 71 13.13 5.58 30.86
CA LYS A 71 14.29 6.33 30.36
C LYS A 71 14.55 6.08 28.87
N ASP A 72 14.27 4.86 28.40
CA ASP A 72 14.66 4.42 27.05
C ASP A 72 13.59 4.76 25.99
N ILE A 73 12.36 5.03 26.42
CA ILE A 73 11.23 5.31 25.52
C ILE A 73 11.48 6.51 24.59
N GLY A 74 12.22 7.52 25.08
CA GLY A 74 12.59 8.69 24.28
C GLY A 74 13.52 8.32 23.13
N ALA A 75 14.53 7.49 23.40
CA ALA A 75 15.46 7.00 22.39
C ALA A 75 14.75 6.10 21.36
N ILE A 76 13.91 5.17 21.82
CA ILE A 76 13.10 4.31 20.94
C ILE A 76 12.23 5.15 20.01
N ARG A 77 11.49 6.13 20.55
CA ARG A 77 10.63 7.01 19.75
C ARG A 77 11.40 7.79 18.69
N ASN A 78 12.59 8.29 19.04
CA ASN A 78 13.43 9.03 18.10
C ASN A 78 13.94 8.10 16.98
N ASN A 79 14.45 6.92 17.32
CA ASN A 79 14.96 5.96 16.34
C ASN A 79 13.87 5.48 15.37
N LEU A 80 12.67 5.17 15.89
CA LEU A 80 11.53 4.85 15.05
C LEU A 80 11.16 6.03 14.15
N GLY A 81 11.18 7.27 14.68
CA GLY A 81 10.90 8.49 13.92
C GLY A 81 11.84 8.76 12.74
N LEU A 82 13.06 8.21 12.78
CA LEU A 82 14.03 8.29 11.67
C LEU A 82 13.73 7.31 10.53
N MET A 83 12.87 6.31 10.77
CA MET A 83 12.49 5.33 9.75
C MET A 83 11.50 5.96 8.76
N ASN A 84 11.94 6.16 7.52
CA ASN A 84 11.11 6.72 6.45
C ASN A 84 9.98 5.79 5.98
N GLU A 85 10.07 4.51 6.35
CA GLU A 85 9.11 3.44 6.01
C GLU A 85 7.77 3.61 6.75
N LEU A 86 7.72 4.40 7.82
CA LEU A 86 6.51 4.62 8.63
C LEU A 86 5.77 5.89 8.17
N LEU A 87 4.44 5.80 8.01
CA LEU A 87 3.59 6.97 7.77
C LEU A 87 3.34 7.77 9.04
N ARG A 88 2.99 7.06 10.11
CA ARG A 88 2.71 7.62 11.42
C ARG A 88 2.91 6.54 12.48
N MET A 89 3.32 6.98 13.65
CA MET A 89 3.39 6.16 14.85
C MET A 89 2.79 6.90 16.03
N VAL A 90 2.23 6.14 16.96
CA VAL A 90 1.74 6.63 18.25
C VAL A 90 2.19 5.65 19.31
N VAL A 91 2.94 6.16 20.29
CA VAL A 91 3.32 5.41 21.49
C VAL A 91 2.42 5.86 22.63
N ARG A 92 1.79 4.89 23.30
CA ARG A 92 1.03 5.10 24.54
C ARG A 92 1.54 4.19 25.63
N ILE A 93 1.29 4.58 26.88
CA ILE A 93 1.44 3.67 28.02
C ILE A 93 0.22 2.76 28.01
N ALA A 94 0.44 1.45 28.05
CA ALA A 94 -0.65 0.48 28.13
C ALA A 94 -1.38 0.68 29.47
N GLY A 95 -2.64 1.08 29.40
CA GLY A 95 -3.50 1.17 30.58
C GLY A 95 -3.99 -0.22 31.00
N LYS A 96 -4.53 -0.33 32.22
CA LYS A 96 -5.28 -1.53 32.65
C LYS A 96 -6.60 -1.74 31.90
N GLU A 97 -6.98 -0.80 31.04
CA GLU A 97 -8.25 -0.77 30.34
C GLU A 97 -8.02 -1.06 28.87
N GLU A 98 -8.52 -2.25 28.49
CA GLU A 98 -8.60 -2.90 27.18
C GLU A 98 -7.74 -2.36 26.04
N SER A 99 -6.93 -3.28 25.52
CA SER A 99 -6.07 -3.09 24.38
C SER A 99 -6.84 -2.49 23.21
N ILE A 100 -6.21 -1.55 22.49
CA ILE A 100 -6.75 -0.89 21.28
C ILE A 100 -7.55 -1.83 20.34
N PRO A 101 -7.16 -3.10 20.09
CA PRO A 101 -7.91 -3.98 19.20
C PRO A 101 -9.33 -4.31 19.67
N ASP A 102 -9.61 -4.39 20.97
CA ASP A 102 -10.93 -4.76 21.49
C ASP A 102 -11.98 -3.69 21.15
N LYS A 103 -11.54 -2.43 21.12
CA LYS A 103 -12.36 -1.29 20.67
C LYS A 103 -12.52 -1.26 19.15
N ILE A 104 -11.50 -1.64 18.39
CA ILE A 104 -11.58 -1.68 16.92
C ILE A 104 -12.58 -2.76 16.47
N SER A 105 -12.53 -3.96 17.05
CA SER A 105 -13.49 -5.04 16.74
C SER A 105 -14.92 -4.65 17.11
N ALA A 106 -15.12 -4.00 18.27
CA ALA A 106 -16.42 -3.51 18.68
C ALA A 106 -17.00 -2.45 17.71
N ILE A 107 -16.15 -1.60 17.11
CA ILE A 107 -16.59 -0.59 16.13
C ILE A 107 -16.92 -1.22 14.76
N SER A 108 -16.14 -2.21 14.31
CA SER A 108 -16.45 -2.92 13.05
C SER A 108 -17.78 -3.67 13.14
N ASP A 109 -18.10 -4.28 14.29
CA ASP A 109 -19.37 -5.01 14.46
C ASP A 109 -20.61 -4.11 14.45
N VAL A 110 -20.48 -2.85 14.88
CA VAL A 110 -21.58 -1.87 14.85
C VAL A 110 -21.80 -1.33 13.45
N THR A 111 -20.73 -0.98 12.72
CA THR A 111 -20.84 -0.40 11.37
C THR A 111 -21.37 -1.36 10.32
N VAL A 112 -21.12 -2.67 10.45
CA VAL A 112 -21.73 -3.69 9.57
C VAL A 112 -23.23 -3.85 9.84
N ARG A 113 -23.68 -3.71 11.10
CA ARG A 113 -25.10 -3.83 11.47
C ARG A 113 -25.93 -2.63 11.00
N ASP A 114 -25.40 -1.42 11.11
CA ASP A 114 -26.08 -0.20 10.65
C ASP A 114 -26.15 -0.13 9.12
N ALA A 115 -25.08 -0.55 8.41
CA ALA A 115 -25.05 -0.55 6.94
C ALA A 115 -25.95 -1.62 6.28
N VAL A 116 -26.31 -2.70 6.99
CA VAL A 116 -27.29 -3.69 6.50
C VAL A 116 -28.72 -3.19 6.71
N LYS A 117 -28.97 -2.41 7.76
CA LYS A 117 -30.30 -1.89 8.10
C LYS A 117 -30.77 -0.77 7.17
N GLU A 118 -29.85 -0.02 6.57
CA GLU A 118 -30.18 1.04 5.59
C GLU A 118 -30.52 0.49 4.19
N ARG A 119 -30.14 -0.77 3.87
CA ARG A 119 -30.46 -1.38 2.56
C ARG A 119 -31.88 -1.96 2.48
N GLU A 120 -32.59 -2.09 3.59
CA GLU A 120 -33.97 -2.61 3.61
C GLU A 120 -35.04 -1.53 3.40
N ASN A 121 -34.67 -0.24 3.36
CA ASN A 121 -35.61 0.89 3.34
C ASN A 121 -35.60 1.74 2.06
N GLU A 122 -35.00 1.27 0.96
CA GLU A 122 -35.25 1.91 -0.35
C GLU A 122 -36.55 1.38 -0.96
N PRO A 123 -37.55 2.23 -1.26
CA PRO A 123 -38.74 1.79 -1.96
C PRO A 123 -38.38 1.41 -3.39
N VAL A 124 -38.59 0.12 -3.72
CA VAL A 124 -38.51 -0.45 -5.06
C VAL A 124 -39.39 0.38 -5.99
N ARG A 125 -38.80 1.25 -6.82
CA ARG A 125 -39.52 1.91 -7.90
C ARG A 125 -39.94 0.85 -8.90
N ALA A 126 -41.25 0.74 -9.09
CA ALA A 126 -41.95 -0.21 -9.92
C ALA A 126 -41.27 -0.44 -11.27
N VAL A 127 -40.86 -1.68 -11.50
CA VAL A 127 -40.62 -2.21 -12.83
C VAL A 127 -41.98 -2.26 -13.53
N ARG A 128 -42.20 -1.36 -14.49
CA ARG A 128 -43.34 -1.41 -15.39
C ARG A 128 -43.10 -2.57 -16.36
N GLU A 129 -43.97 -3.58 -16.28
CA GLU A 129 -44.04 -4.67 -17.25
C GLU A 129 -44.23 -4.12 -18.67
N GLU A 130 -43.30 -4.47 -19.57
CA GLU A 130 -43.61 -4.59 -20.99
C GLU A 130 -43.35 -6.03 -21.42
N GLN A 131 -44.41 -6.64 -21.93
CA GLN A 131 -44.48 -8.01 -22.42
C GLN A 131 -43.66 -8.20 -23.71
N PRO A 132 -43.14 -9.42 -23.97
CA PRO A 132 -42.35 -9.73 -25.15
C PRO A 132 -43.25 -9.90 -26.39
N LYS A 133 -42.76 -9.50 -27.56
CA LYS A 133 -43.31 -9.92 -28.85
C LYS A 133 -42.23 -10.48 -29.78
N PRO A 134 -42.59 -11.45 -30.65
CA PRO A 134 -41.71 -12.51 -31.14
C PRO A 134 -40.96 -12.15 -32.42
N SER A 135 -39.90 -12.92 -32.67
CA SER A 135 -39.07 -12.98 -33.88
C SER A 135 -39.85 -13.41 -35.14
N GLU A 136 -39.49 -12.84 -36.29
CA GLU A 136 -39.15 -13.58 -37.54
C GLU A 136 -38.53 -12.63 -38.59
N ASP A 137 -37.76 -13.25 -39.49
CA ASP A 137 -36.59 -12.73 -40.22
C ASP A 137 -36.86 -11.83 -41.44
N VAL A 138 -35.80 -11.14 -41.95
CA VAL A 138 -35.28 -11.20 -43.34
C VAL A 138 -34.20 -10.11 -43.57
N GLU A 139 -33.13 -10.54 -44.26
CA GLU A 139 -31.92 -9.86 -44.73
C GLU A 139 -32.11 -8.44 -45.33
N ALA A 140 -31.15 -7.55 -45.06
CA ALA A 140 -30.37 -6.83 -46.08
C ALA A 140 -29.31 -5.91 -45.46
N SER A 141 -28.08 -6.07 -45.95
CA SER A 141 -26.93 -5.17 -45.83
C SER A 141 -27.27 -3.68 -45.99
N HIS A 142 -26.54 -2.78 -45.32
CA HIS A 142 -25.91 -1.59 -45.91
C HIS A 142 -24.93 -0.91 -44.93
N GLN A 143 -23.76 -0.55 -45.49
CA GLN A 143 -22.60 0.08 -44.84
C GLN A 143 -22.92 1.50 -44.37
N ILE A 144 -22.25 1.94 -43.30
CA ILE A 144 -22.18 3.36 -42.92
C ILE A 144 -20.72 3.78 -42.68
N ASP A 145 -20.16 4.39 -43.73
CA ASP A 145 -19.02 5.28 -43.69
C ASP A 145 -19.26 6.48 -42.76
N ALA A 146 -18.33 6.73 -41.84
CA ALA A 146 -18.28 7.95 -41.05
C ALA A 146 -17.23 8.94 -41.59
N LYS A 147 -17.69 10.17 -41.80
CA LYS A 147 -17.05 11.30 -42.48
C LYS A 147 -16.37 12.26 -41.48
N LYS A 148 -15.23 12.85 -41.93
CA LYS A 148 -14.74 14.26 -41.74
C LYS A 148 -13.81 14.63 -40.53
N PRO A 149 -13.03 15.77 -40.56
CA PRO A 149 -11.80 16.07 -41.34
C PRO A 149 -10.61 16.73 -40.58
N ALA A 150 -9.44 16.73 -41.25
CA ALA A 150 -8.28 17.67 -41.36
C ALA A 150 -8.07 18.93 -40.46
N LYS A 151 -6.83 19.12 -39.94
CA LYS A 151 -5.73 20.04 -40.42
C LYS A 151 -4.96 20.86 -39.33
N ALA A 152 -3.63 21.01 -39.56
CA ALA A 152 -2.64 22.04 -39.11
C ALA A 152 -1.72 21.69 -37.91
N LYS A 153 -0.41 21.37 -38.09
CA LYS A 153 0.82 22.20 -38.29
C LYS A 153 1.28 23.05 -37.08
N SER A 154 2.42 22.71 -36.44
CA SER A 154 3.66 23.54 -36.36
C SER A 154 4.70 23.05 -35.33
N ARG A 155 6.00 23.17 -35.70
CA ARG A 155 7.24 23.36 -34.90
C ARG A 155 7.66 22.25 -33.91
N GLU A 156 8.92 21.87 -33.68
CA GLU A 156 10.26 22.19 -34.19
C GLU A 156 11.22 21.12 -33.61
N LYS A 157 12.24 20.73 -34.38
CA LYS A 157 13.26 19.74 -33.99
C LYS A 157 14.18 20.29 -32.90
N THR A 158 14.49 19.47 -31.89
CA THR A 158 15.84 19.46 -31.30
C THR A 158 16.22 18.02 -30.92
N GLU A 159 17.09 17.41 -31.73
CA GLU A 159 17.77 16.14 -31.46
C GLU A 159 19.22 16.47 -31.04
N THR A 160 19.71 15.88 -29.94
CA THR A 160 21.16 15.70 -29.74
C THR A 160 21.45 14.33 -29.12
N LYS A 161 22.06 13.49 -29.97
CA LYS A 161 23.01 12.39 -29.75
C LYS A 161 22.69 11.29 -28.72
N ALA A 162 22.22 10.15 -29.23
CA ALA A 162 22.68 8.83 -28.79
C ALA A 162 23.62 8.29 -29.88
N GLU A 163 24.91 8.23 -29.58
CA GLU A 163 25.90 7.61 -30.47
C GLU A 163 25.79 6.08 -30.39
N ASN A 164 25.73 5.48 -31.57
CA ASN A 164 25.50 4.07 -31.82
C ASN A 164 26.81 3.30 -31.56
N ILE A 165 26.96 2.66 -30.40
CA ILE A 165 28.05 1.72 -30.14
C ILE A 165 27.64 0.37 -30.73
N LYS A 166 28.42 -0.14 -31.68
CA LYS A 166 28.15 -1.39 -32.39
C LYS A 166 28.35 -2.57 -31.44
N MET A 167 27.46 -3.56 -31.52
CA MET A 167 27.47 -4.78 -30.69
C MET A 167 28.82 -5.51 -30.64
N GLU A 168 29.60 -5.40 -31.71
CA GLU A 168 30.92 -6.03 -31.86
C GLU A 168 31.97 -5.55 -30.84
N ASP A 169 31.81 -4.34 -30.28
CA ASP A 169 32.74 -3.80 -29.28
C ASP A 169 32.37 -4.22 -27.85
N ILE A 170 31.14 -4.69 -27.64
CA ILE A 170 30.65 -5.18 -26.34
C ILE A 170 31.08 -6.64 -26.16
N ASP A 171 30.97 -7.45 -27.20
CA ASP A 171 31.33 -8.87 -27.15
C ASP A 171 32.83 -9.05 -26.89
N LYS A 172 33.69 -8.24 -27.51
CA LYS A 172 35.15 -8.26 -27.26
C LYS A 172 35.52 -7.87 -25.83
N LYS A 173 34.78 -6.93 -25.22
CA LYS A 173 34.98 -6.52 -23.82
C LYS A 173 34.47 -7.58 -22.84
N LEU A 174 33.48 -8.38 -23.24
CA LEU A 174 32.99 -9.49 -22.43
C LEU A 174 34.01 -10.63 -22.39
N ASP A 175 34.62 -10.96 -23.54
CA ASP A 175 35.64 -12.01 -23.64
C ASP A 175 36.91 -11.64 -22.83
N GLU A 176 37.35 -10.38 -22.89
CA GLU A 176 38.50 -9.89 -22.12
C GLU A 176 38.27 -9.96 -20.59
N LEU A 177 37.04 -9.72 -20.13
CA LEU A 177 36.67 -9.83 -18.71
C LEU A 177 36.54 -11.29 -18.24
N LEU A 178 36.13 -12.20 -19.13
CA LEU A 178 36.03 -13.62 -18.83
C LEU A 178 37.42 -14.27 -18.70
N GLU A 179 38.38 -13.87 -19.54
CA GLU A 179 39.77 -14.34 -19.43
C GLU A 179 40.45 -13.86 -18.14
N SER A 180 40.16 -12.63 -17.69
CA SER A 180 40.74 -12.07 -16.45
C SER A 180 40.30 -12.80 -15.17
N ASN A 181 39.08 -13.34 -15.13
CA ASN A 181 38.57 -14.08 -13.97
C ASN A 181 38.94 -15.57 -13.94
N ILE A 182 39.42 -16.12 -15.06
CA ILE A 182 39.92 -17.51 -15.11
C ILE A 182 41.40 -17.58 -14.69
N ALA A 183 42.13 -16.45 -14.74
CA ALA A 183 43.54 -16.39 -14.40
C ALA A 183 43.83 -16.29 -12.88
N ASP A 184 42.82 -16.07 -12.04
CA ASP A 184 42.95 -15.87 -10.58
C ASP A 184 42.37 -17.02 -9.72
N VAL A 185 42.29 -18.26 -10.26
CA VAL A 185 41.96 -19.49 -9.50
C VAL A 185 43.03 -20.58 -9.70
#